data_AF-A0A2N2LFU3-F1
#
_entry.id   AF-A0A2N2LFU3-F1
#
_cell.length_a   1.000
_cell.length_b   1.000
_cell.length_c   1.000
_cell.angle_alpha   90.00
_cell.angle_beta   90.00
_cell.angle_gamma   90.00
#
_symmetry.space_group_name_H-M   'P 1'
#
loop_
_entity.id
_entity.type
_entity.pdbx_description
1 polymer ?
#
loop_
_entity_poly.entity_id
_entity_poly.type
_entity_poly.pdbx_seq_one_letter_code
_entity_poly.pdbx_strand_id
1 'polypeptide(L)' 'IFYMAIYPEKDGVLFNTAWMKKQPNILTDLMPEDARFANVVHVYDMRAKDLRLLSDIVTQKMICFFEK' A
#
# COMPACT_ATOMS: atom_id res chain seq x y z
N ILE A 1 -14.02 0.26 -3.20
CA ILE A 1 -12.71 -0.43 -3.03
C ILE A 1 -11.96 -0.29 -4.35
N PHE A 2 -10.71 0.18 -4.33
CA PHE A 2 -9.87 0.36 -5.52
C PHE A 2 -8.75 -0.69 -5.50
N TYR A 3 -8.57 -1.40 -6.62
CA TYR A 3 -7.54 -2.43 -6.76
C TYR A 3 -6.46 -1.95 -7.71
N MET A 4 -5.21 -2.25 -7.37
CA MET A 4 -4.06 -1.82 -8.16
C MET A 4 -2.98 -2.88 -8.13
N ALA A 5 -2.51 -3.27 -9.31
CA ALA A 5 -1.31 -4.07 -9.46
C ALA A 5 -0.10 -3.13 -9.60
N ILE A 6 0.93 -3.36 -8.79
CA ILE A 6 2.20 -2.62 -8.84
C ILE A 6 3.27 -3.60 -9.32
N TYR A 7 4.04 -3.18 -10.31
CA TYR A 7 5.13 -3.96 -10.92
C TYR A 7 6.45 -3.19 -10.74
N PRO A 8 7.14 -3.32 -9.59
CA PRO A 8 8.36 -2.57 -9.29
C PRO A 8 9.52 -2.80 -10.26
N GLU A 9 9.48 -3.89 -11.02
CA GLU A 9 10.45 -4.27 -12.04
C GLU A 9 10.30 -3.49 -13.36
N LYS A 10 9.18 -2.79 -13.56
CA LYS A 10 8.92 -2.03 -14.78
C LYS A 10 9.60 -0.65 -14.70
N ASP A 11 10.26 -0.26 -15.78
CA ASP A 11 10.87 1.07 -15.90
C ASP A 11 9.88 2.20 -15.60
N GLY A 12 10.32 3.15 -14.77
CA GLY A 12 9.52 4.29 -14.33
C GLY A 12 8.57 4.02 -13.16
N VAL A 13 8.49 2.78 -12.64
CA VAL A 13 7.72 2.47 -11.44
C VAL A 13 8.61 2.62 -10.20
N LEU A 14 8.31 3.64 -9.38
CA LEU A 14 8.96 3.83 -8.09
C LEU A 14 8.05 3.31 -6.97
N PHE A 15 8.49 2.25 -6.28
CA PHE A 15 7.74 1.70 -5.15
C PHE A 15 8.65 1.45 -3.94
N ASN A 16 8.43 2.21 -2.85
CA ASN A 16 9.22 2.11 -1.64
C ASN A 16 8.76 0.96 -0.74
N THR A 17 9.09 -0.27 -1.13
CA THR A 17 8.76 -1.48 -0.38
C THR A 17 9.38 -1.50 1.03
N ALA A 18 10.59 -0.94 1.18
CA ALA A 18 11.30 -0.91 2.46
C ALA A 18 10.54 -0.09 3.52
N TRP A 19 9.94 1.05 3.12
CA TRP A 19 9.12 1.84 4.02
C TRP A 19 7.83 1.12 4.42
N MET A 20 7.15 0.47 3.46
CA MET A 20 5.91 -0.28 3.71
C MET A 20 6.16 -1.40 4.73
N LYS A 21 7.20 -2.19 4.53
CA LYS A 21 7.57 -3.33 5.41
C LYS A 21 7.95 -2.93 6.84
N LYS A 22 8.27 -1.65 7.09
CA LYS A 22 8.58 -1.14 8.45
C LYS A 22 7.32 -0.76 9.23
N GLN A 23 6.17 -0.67 8.59
CA GLN A 23 4.92 -0.32 9.26
C GLN A 23 4.36 -1.54 10.02
N PRO A 24 3.65 -1.33 11.14
CA PRO A 24 3.01 -2.41 11.86
C PRO A 24 1.91 -3.05 10.99
N ASN A 25 1.95 -4.37 10.83
CA ASN A 25 0.90 -5.13 10.17
C ASN A 25 -0.24 -5.40 11.16
N ILE A 26 -1.39 -4.75 10.96
CA ILE A 26 -2.57 -4.88 11.82
C ILE A 26 -3.56 -5.97 11.36
N LEU A 27 -3.15 -6.84 10.43
CA LEU A 27 -4.03 -7.91 9.92
C LEU A 27 -4.60 -8.77 11.05
N THR A 28 -3.77 -9.18 12.01
CA THR A 28 -4.18 -10.05 13.12
C THR A 28 -5.15 -9.38 14.08
N ASP A 29 -5.12 -8.05 14.17
CA ASP A 29 -6.02 -7.28 15.02
C ASP A 29 -7.42 -7.21 14.40
N LEU A 30 -7.50 -7.19 13.06
CA LEU A 30 -8.75 -7.13 12.31
C LEU A 30 -9.34 -8.51 12.02
N MET A 31 -8.50 -9.50 11.74
CA MET A 31 -8.89 -10.85 11.33
C MET A 31 -7.99 -11.92 12.00
N PRO A 32 -8.20 -12.19 13.31
CA PRO A 32 -7.36 -13.14 14.05
C PRO A 32 -7.34 -14.54 13.43
N GLU A 33 -8.45 -15.01 12.87
CA GLU A 33 -8.58 -16.34 12.25
C GLU A 33 -7.68 -16.51 11.01
N ASP A 34 -7.35 -15.39 10.35
CA ASP A 34 -6.53 -15.35 9.14
C ASP A 34 -5.05 -15.00 9.42
N ALA A 35 -4.62 -15.06 10.68
CA ALA A 35 -3.24 -14.78 11.10
C ALA A 35 -2.17 -15.55 10.31
N ARG A 36 -2.51 -16.74 9.77
CA ARG A 36 -1.64 -17.52 8.88
C ARG A 36 -1.15 -16.75 7.65
N PHE A 37 -1.89 -15.71 7.22
CA PHE A 37 -1.55 -14.88 6.07
C PHE A 37 -0.72 -13.65 6.42
N ALA A 38 -0.39 -13.40 7.69
CA ALA A 38 0.31 -12.18 8.11
C ALA A 38 1.70 -12.00 7.47
N ASN A 39 2.30 -13.06 6.94
CA ASN A 39 3.59 -13.01 6.21
C ASN A 39 3.44 -12.55 4.75
N VAL A 40 2.24 -12.59 4.17
CA VAL A 40 1.98 -12.27 2.76
C VAL A 40 1.00 -11.11 2.62
N VAL A 41 -0.05 -11.07 3.43
CA VAL A 41 -1.01 -9.97 3.49
C VAL A 41 -0.58 -9.01 4.60
N HIS A 42 -0.34 -7.76 4.22
CA HIS A 42 -0.03 -6.69 5.14
C HIS A 42 -1.15 -5.66 5.11
N VAL A 43 -1.73 -5.38 6.28
CA VAL A 43 -2.73 -4.33 6.46
C VAL A 43 -2.09 -3.24 7.31
N TYR A 44 -2.11 -2.02 6.82
CA TYR A 44 -1.52 -0.87 7.51
C TYR A 44 -2.60 0.13 7.86
N ASP A 45 -2.58 0.63 9.10
CA ASP A 45 -3.43 1.74 9.50
C ASP A 45 -2.87 3.06 8.96
N MET A 46 -3.61 3.67 8.04
CA MET A 46 -3.26 4.96 7.44
C MET A 46 -4.13 6.10 7.96
N ARG A 47 -4.95 5.91 9.00
CA ARG A 47 -5.83 7.01 9.50
C ARG A 47 -5.04 8.21 10.03
N ALA A 48 -3.88 7.96 10.62
CA ALA A 48 -3.00 9.01 11.16
C ALA A 48 -1.99 9.54 10.14
N LYS A 49 -1.94 8.98 8.92
CA LYS A 49 -1.00 9.37 7.87
C LYS A 49 -1.83 9.74 6.65
N ASP A 50 -1.84 11.01 6.23
CA ASP A 50 -2.65 11.47 5.09
C ASP A 50 -2.14 10.88 3.77
N LEU A 51 -2.37 9.58 3.56
CA LEU A 51 -1.97 8.84 2.38
C LEU A 51 -2.96 9.14 1.25
N ARG A 52 -2.44 9.74 0.18
CA ARG A 52 -3.20 10.10 -1.00
C ARG A 52 -2.84 9.23 -2.18
N LEU A 53 -3.87 8.80 -2.88
CA LEU A 53 -3.80 8.08 -4.14
C LEU A 53 -4.44 8.95 -5.20
N LEU A 54 -3.62 9.43 -6.14
CA LEU A 54 -4.10 10.18 -7.30
C LEU A 54 -3.88 9.34 -8.55
N SER A 55 -4.91 9.20 -9.36
CA SER A 55 -4.86 8.51 -10.65
C SER A 55 -5.42 9.42 -11.72
N ASP A 56 -4.66 9.57 -12.80
CA ASP A 56 -5.05 10.29 -13.99
C ASP A 56 -5.10 9.31 -15.16
N ILE A 57 -6.32 9.08 -15.67
CA ILE A 57 -6.60 8.16 -16.77
C ILE A 57 -6.09 8.71 -18.10
N VAL A 58 -6.03 10.04 -18.26
CA VAL A 58 -5.60 10.69 -19.50
C VAL A 58 -4.08 10.57 -19.65
N THR A 59 -3.33 10.89 -18.59
CA THR A 59 -1.86 10.78 -18.62
C THR A 59 -1.36 9.37 -18.27
N GLN A 60 -2.24 8.46 -17.89
CA GLN A 60 -1.92 7.11 -17.42
C GLN A 60 -0.90 7.10 -16.26
N LYS A 61 -1.01 8.10 -15.40
CA LYS A 61 -0.14 8.27 -14.22
C LYS A 61 -0.91 7.96 -12.95
N MET A 62 -0.19 7.36 -12.02
CA MET A 62 -0.67 7.13 -10.67
C MET A 62 0.45 7.52 -9.71
N ILE A 63 0.09 8.26 -8.67
CA ILE A 63 1.00 8.65 -7.60
C ILE A 63 0.38 8.34 -6.24
N CYS A 64 1.22 7.85 -5.34
CA CYS A 64 0.88 7.50 -3.98
C CYS A 64 1.87 8.23 -3.07
N PHE A 65 1.37 9.10 -2.19
CA PHE A 65 2.22 9.93 -1.34
C PHE A 65 1.52 10.30 -0.03
N PHE A 66 2.30 10.74 0.96
CA PHE A 66 1.78 11.32 2.19
C PHE A 66 1.69 12.83 2.05
N GLU A 67 0.51 13.40 2.28
CA GLU A 67 0.36 14.85 2.46
C GLU A 67 0.79 15.26 3.88
N LYS A 68 1.24 16.51 4.04
CA LYS A 68 1.80 17.03 5.30
C LYS A 68 0.73 17.22 6.37
#